data_AF-A0A5S4GYP2-F1
#
_entry.id   AF-A0A5S4GYP2-F1
#
_cell.length_a   1.000
_cell.length_b   1.000
_cell.length_c   1.000
_cell.angle_alpha   90.00
_cell.angle_beta   90.00
_cell.angle_gamma   90.00
#
_symmetry.space_group_name_H-M   'P 1'
#
loop_
_entity.id
_entity.type
_entity.pdbx_description
1 polymer ?
#
loop_
_entity_poly.entity_id
_entity_poly.type
_entity_poly.pdbx_seq_one_letter_code
_entity_poly.pdbx_strand_id
1 'polypeptide(L)' 'MGRFAAMGAAPWAERARTELAATGATNRQIGAQLFLSPRTVGFHLYKAYPKLGVSSRAGLAAIDFENRHPAGGG' A
#
# COMPACT_ATOMS: atom_id res chain seq x y z
N MET A 1 14.83 12.06 -5.42
CA MET A 1 14.65 10.83 -4.63
C MET A 1 14.11 11.18 -3.26
N GLY A 2 12.99 10.58 -2.85
CA GLY A 2 12.20 11.02 -1.69
C GLY A 2 12.88 10.75 -0.34
N ARG A 3 12.81 11.77 0.55
CA ARG A 3 13.39 11.84 1.91
C ARG A 3 13.17 10.61 2.80
N PHE A 4 12.14 9.79 2.54
CA PHE A 4 11.83 8.59 3.32
C PHE A 4 12.71 7.38 3.00
N ALA A 5 13.19 7.22 1.77
CA ALA A 5 14.09 6.11 1.42
C ALA A 5 15.46 6.27 2.10
N ALA A 6 15.94 7.50 2.23
CA ALA A 6 17.19 7.83 2.92
C ALA A 6 17.13 7.65 4.44
N MET A 7 15.93 7.63 5.03
CA MET A 7 15.71 7.37 6.47
C MET A 7 15.35 5.91 6.76
N GLY A 8 15.44 5.00 5.77
CA GLY A 8 14.97 3.62 5.93
C GLY A 8 13.45 3.48 6.11
N ALA A 9 12.69 4.55 5.88
CA ALA A 9 11.26 4.64 6.14
C ALA A 9 10.35 4.20 4.99
N ALA A 10 10.96 3.70 3.91
CA ALA A 10 10.24 3.16 2.77
C ALA A 10 9.23 2.04 3.13
N PRO A 11 9.54 1.10 4.06
CA PRO A 11 8.60 0.05 4.46
C PRO A 11 7.35 0.63 5.14
N TRP A 12 7.51 1.60 6.04
CA TRP A 12 6.38 2.24 6.74
C TRP A 12 5.49 3.02 5.78
N ALA A 13 6.08 3.72 4.81
CA ALA A 13 5.30 4.44 3.80
C ALA A 13 4.54 3.49 2.86
N GLU A 14 5.10 2.31 2.55
CA GLU A 14 4.42 1.28 1.76
C GLU A 14 3.23 0.69 2.51
N ARG A 15 3.41 0.34 3.79
CA ARG A 15 2.34 -0.16 4.68
C ARG A 15 1.19 0.84 4.79
N ALA A 16 1.50 2.11 5.08
CA ALA A 16 0.49 3.17 5.20
C ALA A 16 -0.36 3.31 3.93
N ARG A 17 0.25 3.22 2.73
CA ARG A 17 -0.52 3.25 1.47
C ARG A 17 -1.44 2.05 1.32
N THR A 18 -0.97 0.85 1.63
CA THR A 18 -1.73 -0.39 1.43
C THR A 18 -2.86 -0.54 2.45
N GLU A 19 -2.65 -0.13 3.69
CA GLU A 19 -3.67 -0.11 4.75
C GLU A 19 -4.76 0.91 4.44
N LEU A 20 -4.40 2.16 4.09
CA LEU A 20 -5.38 3.15 3.66
C LEU A 20 -6.13 2.72 2.38
N ALA A 21 -5.47 1.98 1.49
CA ALA A 21 -6.15 1.44 0.32
C ALA A 21 -7.14 0.31 0.68
N ALA A 22 -6.81 -0.52 1.67
CA ALA A 22 -7.69 -1.57 2.18
C ALA A 22 -8.96 -1.02 2.84
N THR A 23 -8.91 0.16 3.46
CA THR A 23 -10.10 0.85 4.01
C THR A 23 -11.02 1.46 2.96
N GLY A 24 -10.66 1.38 1.66
CA GLY A 24 -11.43 1.96 0.57
C GLY A 24 -11.02 3.39 0.17
N ALA A 25 -10.01 3.99 0.80
CA ALA A 25 -9.57 5.36 0.47
C ALA A 25 -8.97 5.46 -0.94
N THR A 26 -9.52 6.33 -1.79
CA THR A 26 -9.02 6.51 -3.17
C THR A 26 -7.56 6.98 -3.21
N ASN A 27 -6.87 6.77 -4.34
CA ASN A 27 -5.49 7.25 -4.51
C ASN A 27 -5.34 8.76 -4.26
N ARG A 28 -6.41 9.55 -4.52
CA ARG A 28 -6.44 10.99 -4.23
C ARG A 28 -6.48 11.25 -2.72
N GLN A 29 -7.32 10.55 -1.98
CA GLN A 29 -7.42 10.68 -0.52
C GLN A 29 -6.14 10.21 0.17
N ILE A 30 -5.56 9.08 -0.27
CA ILE A 30 -4.27 8.58 0.23
C ILE A 30 -3.16 9.59 -0.07
N GLY A 31 -3.15 10.14 -1.28
CA GLY A 31 -2.18 11.16 -1.68
C GLY A 31 -2.24 12.41 -0.81
N ALA A 32 -3.45 12.88 -0.50
CA ALA A 32 -3.65 14.01 0.41
C ALA A 32 -3.13 13.74 1.83
N GLN A 33 -3.36 12.53 2.36
CA GLN A 33 -2.92 12.14 3.70
C GLN A 33 -1.40 11.92 3.81
N LEU A 34 -0.77 11.44 2.73
CA LEU A 34 0.66 11.08 2.72
C LEU A 34 1.53 12.12 2.00
N PHE A 35 0.96 13.26 1.60
CA PHE A 35 1.63 14.30 0.82
C PHE A 35 2.25 13.78 -0.49
N LEU A 36 1.49 12.95 -1.21
CA LEU A 36 1.88 12.32 -2.48
C LEU A 36 0.89 12.62 -3.59
N SER A 37 1.36 12.61 -4.84
CA SER A 37 0.46 12.66 -5.99
C SER A 37 -0.38 11.37 -6.07
N PRO A 38 -1.65 11.43 -6.53
CA PRO A 38 -2.46 10.24 -6.75
C PRO A 38 -1.80 9.21 -7.68
N ARG A 39 -1.01 9.70 -8.66
CA ARG A 39 -0.23 8.86 -9.58
C ARG A 39 0.88 8.10 -8.87
N THR A 40 1.59 8.77 -7.96
CA THR A 40 2.65 8.15 -7.14
C THR A 40 2.06 7.07 -6.23
N VAL A 41 0.90 7.31 -5.62
CA VAL A 41 0.19 6.30 -4.82
C VAL A 41 -0.15 5.09 -5.67
N GLY A 42 -0.75 5.28 -6.85
CA GLY A 42 -1.10 4.18 -7.76
C GLY A 42 0.11 3.34 -8.18
N PHE A 43 1.23 3.98 -8.51
CA PHE A 43 2.47 3.30 -8.84
C PHE A 43 2.99 2.42 -7.69
N HIS A 44 2.98 2.94 -6.46
CA HIS A 44 3.41 2.18 -5.30
C HIS A 44 2.46 1.03 -4.95
N LEU A 45 1.14 1.24 -5.05
CA LEU A 45 0.16 0.17 -4.83
C LEU A 45 0.32 -0.96 -5.84
N TYR A 46 0.50 -0.63 -7.12
CA TYR A 46 0.75 -1.61 -8.18
C TYR A 46 1.97 -2.50 -7.88
N LYS A 47 3.05 -1.91 -7.36
CA LYS A 47 4.24 -2.66 -6.94
C LYS A 47 4.06 -3.45 -5.64
N ALA A 48 3.15 -3.02 -4.77
CA ALA A 48 2.89 -3.69 -3.50
C ALA A 48 1.99 -4.92 -3.67
N TYR A 49 0.98 -4.86 -4.54
CA TYR A 49 0.02 -5.94 -4.78
C TYR A 49 0.63 -7.36 -4.89
N PRO A 50 1.62 -7.63 -5.78
CA PRO A 50 2.21 -8.96 -5.89
C PRO A 50 2.97 -9.38 -4.63
N LYS A 51 3.65 -8.44 -3.94
CA LYS A 51 4.30 -8.73 -2.65
C LYS A 51 3.30 -9.10 -1.57
N LEU A 52 2.07 -8.63 -1.73
CA LEU A 52 0.96 -8.89 -0.84
C LEU A 52 0.04 -10.03 -1.35
N GLY A 53 0.44 -10.78 -2.39
CA GLY A 53 -0.34 -11.91 -2.90
C GLY A 53 -1.71 -11.53 -3.48
N VAL A 54 -1.92 -10.26 -3.83
CA VAL A 54 -3.16 -9.77 -4.44
C VAL A 54 -2.91 -9.24 -5.84
N SER A 55 -3.92 -9.29 -6.69
CA SER A 55 -3.86 -8.77 -8.06
C SER A 55 -4.56 -7.42 -8.22
N SER A 56 -5.34 -7.01 -7.22
CA SER A 56 -6.19 -5.82 -7.31
C SER A 56 -6.40 -5.15 -5.96
N ARG A 57 -6.90 -3.91 -6.02
CA ARG A 57 -7.29 -3.13 -4.85
C ARG A 57 -8.35 -3.84 -4.00
N ALA A 58 -9.30 -4.54 -4.64
CA ALA A 58 -10.34 -5.28 -3.93
C ALA A 58 -9.74 -6.39 -3.06
N GLY A 59 -8.65 -7.02 -3.52
CA GLY A 59 -7.92 -8.02 -2.75
C GLY A 59 -7.30 -7.46 -1.46
N LEU A 60 -6.95 -6.16 -1.41
CA LEU A 60 -6.38 -5.57 -0.19
C LEU A 60 -7.36 -5.59 1.00
N ALA A 61 -8.67 -5.52 0.76
CA ALA A 61 -9.68 -5.52 1.83
C ALA A 61 -9.76 -6.86 2.57
N ALA A 62 -9.29 -7.95 1.95
CA ALA A 62 -9.25 -9.29 2.54
C ALA A 62 -7.94 -9.55 3.31
N ILE A 63 -7.00 -8.60 3.30
CA ILE A 63 -5.71 -8.75 3.99
C ILE A 63 -5.88 -8.32 5.44
N ASP A 64 -5.57 -9.25 6.35
CA ASP A 64 -5.33 -8.89 7.73
C ASP A 64 -3.92 -8.31 7.87
N PHE A 65 -3.81 -6.98 7.99
CA PHE A 65 -2.53 -6.27 8.12
C PHE A 65 -1.92 -6.39 9.52
N GLU A 66 -2.74 -6.74 10.52
CA GLU A 66 -2.34 -6.92 11.93
C GLU A 66 -1.65 -8.29 12.16
N ASN A 67 -2.19 -9.41 11.65
CA ASN A 67 -1.62 -10.75 11.86
C ASN A 67 -0.85 -11.33 10.68
N ARG A 68 -0.35 -10.54 9.72
CA ARG A 68 0.00 -11.05 8.38
C ARG A 68 0.97 -12.26 8.32
N HIS A 69 0.38 -13.45 8.41
CA HIS A 69 0.60 -14.65 7.62
C HIS A 69 -0.36 -14.58 6.43
N PRO A 70 0.10 -14.65 5.17
CA PRO A 70 -0.81 -14.80 4.04
C PRO A 70 -1.44 -16.19 4.08
N ALA A 71 -2.75 -16.26 4.30
CA ALA A 71 -3.52 -17.47 4.06
C ALA A 71 -3.47 -17.80 2.55
N GLY A 72 -2.79 -18.90 2.21
CA GLY A 72 -2.97 -19.62 0.94
C GLY A 72 -2.30 -19.00 -0.30
N GLY A 73 -1.14 -19.52 -0.66
CA GLY A 73 -0.67 -19.56 -2.06
C GLY A 73 -0.50 -21.02 -2.45
N GLY A 74 -1.40 -21.52 -3.31
CA GLY A 74 -1.21 -22.71 -4.11
C GLY A 74 -0.72 -22.33 -5.50
#